data_AF-A0A7J9LEN0-F1
#
_entry.id   AF-A0A7J9LEN0-F1
#
_cell.length_a   1.000
_cell.length_b   1.000
_cell.length_c   1.000
_cell.angle_alpha   90.00
_cell.angle_beta   90.00
_cell.angle_gamma   90.00
#
_symmetry.space_group_name_H-M   'P 1'
#
loop_
_entity.id
_entity.type
_entity.pdbx_description
1 polymer ?
#
loop_
_entity_poly.entity_id
_entity_poly.type
_entity_poly.pdbx_seq_one_letter_code
_entity_poly.pdbx_strand_id
1 'polypeptide(L)' 'MDKAKKTHFQDKYGNVAQFLFIKPNDALLKVMVHFWDPTYRCFMFNEMDMVLTIKEYSNLLLYDFRDLLRIY' A
#
# COMPACT_ATOMS: atom_id res chain seq x y z
N MET A 1 17.66 -14.77 8.24
CA MET A 1 17.68 -13.30 8.08
C MET A 1 17.88 -12.70 9.46
N ASP A 2 18.93 -11.92 9.65
CA ASP A 2 19.32 -11.36 10.94
C ASP A 2 18.17 -10.52 11.55
N LYS A 3 17.76 -10.86 12.78
CA LYS A 3 16.62 -10.23 13.46
C LYS A 3 16.83 -8.71 13.57
N ALA A 4 18.07 -8.26 13.76
CA ALA A 4 18.40 -6.84 13.88
C ALA A 4 18.13 -6.04 12.59
N LYS A 5 18.36 -6.66 11.42
CA LYS A 5 18.06 -6.04 10.12
C LYS A 5 16.56 -5.99 9.84
N LYS A 6 15.82 -6.98 10.33
CA LYS A 6 14.36 -7.05 10.20
C LYS A 6 13.68 -5.95 11.03
N THR A 7 14.12 -5.72 12.26
CA THR A 7 13.60 -4.63 13.11
C THR A 7 13.86 -3.26 12.50
N HIS A 8 15.10 -2.96 12.07
CA HIS A 8 15.41 -1.66 11.46
C HIS A 8 14.58 -1.38 10.20
N PHE A 9 14.32 -2.39 9.37
CA PHE A 9 13.45 -2.23 8.20
C PHE A 9 11.99 -1.95 8.59
N GLN A 10 11.46 -2.71 9.56
CA GLN A 10 10.10 -2.52 10.04
C GLN A 10 9.89 -1.15 10.72
N ASP A 11 10.87 -0.65 11.46
CA ASP A 11 10.79 0.68 12.08
C ASP A 11 10.75 1.80 11.04
N LYS A 12 11.47 1.64 9.92
CA LYS A 12 11.55 2.66 8.87
C LYS A 12 10.41 2.62 7.86
N TYR A 13 9.91 1.43 7.52
CA TYR A 13 8.97 1.23 6.41
C TYR A 13 7.65 0.59 6.85
N GLY A 14 7.45 0.39 8.15
CA GLY A 14 6.33 -0.40 8.67
C GLY A 14 6.35 -1.82 8.13
N ASN A 15 5.16 -2.40 7.98
CA ASN A 15 5.02 -3.77 7.49
C ASN A 15 4.94 -3.90 5.97
N VAL A 16 5.48 -2.93 5.20
CA VAL A 16 5.38 -2.96 3.72
C VAL A 16 5.94 -4.25 3.10
N ALA A 17 6.97 -4.84 3.72
CA ALA A 17 7.55 -6.11 3.26
C ALA A 17 6.57 -7.28 3.32
N GLN A 18 5.49 -7.21 4.11
CA GLN A 18 4.46 -8.24 4.17
C GLN A 18 3.66 -8.31 2.86
N PHE A 19 3.51 -7.20 2.12
CA PHE A 19 2.81 -7.19 0.84
C PHE A 19 3.48 -8.06 -0.22
N LEU A 20 4.81 -8.24 -0.12
CA LEU A 20 5.56 -9.11 -1.03
C LEU A 20 5.17 -10.59 -0.91
N PHE A 21 4.54 -10.97 0.20
CA PHE A 21 4.09 -12.35 0.45
C PHE A 21 2.60 -12.54 0.23
N ILE A 22 1.85 -11.47 -0.08
CA ILE A 22 0.44 -11.58 -0.42
C ILE A 22 0.34 -12.21 -1.81
N LYS A 23 -0.31 -13.37 -1.87
CA LYS A 23 -0.60 -14.00 -3.16
C LYS A 23 -1.62 -13.15 -3.90
N PRO A 24 -1.34 -12.72 -5.14
CA PRO A 24 -2.33 -12.03 -5.94
C PRO A 24 -3.53 -12.96 -6.18
N ASN A 25 -4.73 -12.38 -6.18
CA ASN A 25 -5.93 -13.10 -6.55
C ASN A 25 -6.17 -12.94 -8.06
N ASP A 26 -6.03 -14.01 -8.82
CA ASP A 26 -6.14 -14.00 -10.29
C ASP A 26 -7.48 -13.50 -10.79
N ALA A 27 -8.58 -13.83 -10.09
CA ALA A 27 -9.91 -13.36 -10.46
C ALA A 27 -10.02 -11.84 -10.25
N LEU A 28 -9.46 -11.34 -9.14
CA LEU A 28 -9.43 -9.91 -8.86
C LEU A 28 -8.57 -9.16 -9.88
N LEU A 29 -7.39 -9.69 -10.23
CA LEU A 29 -6.52 -9.08 -11.24
C LEU A 29 -7.21 -8.98 -12.60
N LYS A 30 -7.92 -10.04 -13.03
CA LYS A 30 -8.70 -10.02 -14.27
C LYS A 30 -9.75 -8.91 -14.26
N VAL A 31 -10.42 -8.71 -13.14
CA VAL A 31 -11.39 -7.61 -12.98
C VAL A 31 -10.68 -6.26 -13.04
N MET A 32 -9.57 -6.07 -12.31
CA MET A 32 -8.82 -4.81 -12.31
C MET A 32 -8.36 -4.37 -13.71
N VAL A 33 -7.97 -5.30 -14.59
CA VAL A 33 -7.57 -4.97 -15.96
C VAL A 33 -8.68 -4.24 -16.74
N HIS A 34 -9.95 -4.52 -16.46
CA HIS A 34 -11.07 -3.82 -17.12
C HIS A 34 -11.20 -2.35 -16.69
N PHE A 35 -10.60 -1.98 -15.57
CA PHE A 35 -10.57 -0.63 -15.03
C PHE A 35 -9.27 0.12 -15.35
N TRP A 36 -8.36 -0.47 -16.13
CA TRP A 36 -7.12 0.20 -16.53
C TRP A 36 -7.38 1.32 -17.54
N ASP A 37 -7.02 2.55 -17.18
CA ASP A 37 -7.02 3.68 -18.09
C ASP A 37 -5.62 3.86 -18.70
N PRO A 38 -5.47 3.62 -20.02
CA PRO A 38 -4.17 3.72 -20.68
C PRO A 38 -3.64 5.16 -20.79
N THR A 39 -4.53 6.17 -20.75
CA THR A 39 -4.18 7.59 -20.86
C THR A 39 -3.46 8.04 -19.60
N TYR A 40 -4.02 7.70 -18.44
CA TYR A 40 -3.46 8.09 -17.13
C TYR A 40 -2.49 7.05 -16.57
N ARG A 41 -2.43 5.85 -17.18
CA ARG A 41 -1.63 4.71 -16.71
C ARG A 41 -1.94 4.33 -15.27
N CYS A 42 -3.22 4.36 -14.92
CA CYS A 42 -3.74 4.00 -13.61
C CYS A 42 -5.07 3.25 -13.73
N PHE A 43 -5.49 2.60 -12.65
CA PHE A 43 -6.82 2.04 -12.57
C PHE A 43 -7.82 3.15 -12.19
N MET A 44 -8.98 3.19 -12.84
CA MET A 44 -10.03 4.17 -12.62
C MET A 44 -11.33 3.44 -12.24
N PHE A 45 -11.85 3.71 -11.05
CA PHE A 45 -13.20 3.30 -10.64
C PHE A 45 -14.03 4.57 -10.56
N ASN A 46 -14.92 4.80 -11.53
CA ASN A 46 -15.63 6.08 -11.75
C ASN A 46 -16.11 6.79 -10.48
N GLU A 47 -16.63 6.05 -9.50
CA GLU A 47 -17.25 6.59 -8.28
C GLU A 47 -16.45 6.30 -7.01
N MET A 48 -15.34 5.56 -7.08
CA MET A 48 -14.51 5.23 -5.92
C MET A 48 -13.15 5.91 -6.00
N ASP A 49 -12.82 6.67 -4.97
CA ASP A 49 -11.45 7.11 -4.75
C ASP A 49 -10.61 5.89 -4.29
N MET A 50 -9.63 5.51 -5.11
CA MET A 50 -8.69 4.45 -4.76
C MET A 50 -7.48 4.96 -3.96
N VAL A 51 -7.36 6.27 -3.79
CA VAL A 51 -6.34 6.85 -2.93
C VAL A 51 -6.78 6.66 -1.49
N LEU A 52 -6.12 5.73 -0.78
CA LEU A 52 -6.34 5.55 0.64
C LEU A 52 -5.99 6.86 1.38
N THR A 53 -6.80 7.20 2.38
CA THR A 53 -6.50 8.30 3.30
C THR A 53 -5.25 7.98 4.12
N ILE A 54 -4.62 9.01 4.70
CA ILE A 54 -3.43 8.82 5.57
C ILE A 54 -3.71 7.83 6.70
N LYS A 55 -4.92 7.88 7.28
CA LYS A 55 -5.35 6.96 8.35
C LYS A 55 -5.44 5.52 7.86
N GLU A 56 -5.98 5.30 6.67
CA GLU A 56 -6.07 3.96 6.07
C GLU A 56 -4.70 3.40 5.72
N TYR A 57 -3.79 4.23 5.19
CA TYR A 57 -2.39 3.87 5.03
C TYR A 57 -1.72 3.50 6.35
N SER A 58 -1.95 4.28 7.43
CA SER A 58 -1.40 3.96 8.75
C SER A 58 -1.80 2.57 9.21
N ASN A 59 -3.09 2.25 9.06
CA ASN A 59 -3.64 0.96 9.46
C ASN A 59 -3.09 -0.17 8.59
N LEU A 60 -3.03 0.03 7.28
CA LEU A 60 -2.54 -0.94 6.31
C LEU A 60 -1.06 -1.28 6.53
N LEU A 61 -0.23 -0.27 6.80
CA LEU A 61 1.20 -0.44 7.01
C LEU A 61 1.58 -0.74 8.47
N LEU A 62 0.60 -0.69 9.39
CA LEU A 62 0.81 -0.69 10.84
C LEU A 62 1.88 0.33 11.25
N TYR A 63 1.80 1.52 10.67
CA TYR A 63 2.78 2.59 10.80
C TYR A 63 2.08 3.89 11.16
N ASP A 64 2.60 4.63 12.13
CA ASP A 64 1.98 5.89 12.55
C ASP A 64 2.54 7.08 11.75
N PHE A 65 1.78 7.52 10.75
CA PHE A 65 2.13 8.69 9.95
C PHE A 65 2.01 10.03 10.69
N ARG A 66 1.54 10.07 11.95
CA ARG A 66 1.48 11.31 12.74
C ARG A 66 2.84 11.97 12.93
N ASP A 67 3.92 11.18 12.96
CA ASP A 67 5.29 11.70 13.07
C ASP A 67 5.78 12.36 11.76
N LEU A 68 5.33 11.89 10.59
CA LEU A 68 5.70 12.47 9.29
C LEU A 68 4.95 13.77 8.99
N LEU A 69 3.71 13.90 9.44
CA LEU A 69 2.92 15.13 9.33
C LEU A 69 3.41 16.25 10.24
N ARG A 70 4.28 15.93 11.22
CA ARG A 70 4.88 16.91 12.13
C ARG A 70 6.03 17.70 11.51
N ILE A 71 6.49 17.27 10.33
CA ILE A 71 7.61 17.85 9.57
C ILE A 71 7.10 18.71 8.39
N TYR A 72 5.79 18.83 8.21
CA TYR A 72 5.14 19.69 7.21
C TYR A 72 4.40 20.84 7.87
#